data_AF-A0A452Y2I7-F1
#
_entry.id   AF-A0A452Y2I7-F1
#
_cell.length_a   1.000
_cell.length_b   1.000
_cell.length_c   1.000
_cell.angle_alpha   90.00
_cell.angle_beta   90.00
_cell.angle_gamma   90.00
#
_symmetry.space_group_name_H-M   'P 1'
#
loop_
_entity.id
_entity.type
_entity.pdbx_description
1 polymer ?
#
loop_
_entity_poly.entity_id
_entity_poly.type
_entity_poly.pdbx_seq_one_letter_code
_entity_poly.pdbx_strand_id
1 'polypeptide(L)'
;MCTIQLELQSKILGSHEVRPQRAVKSLEAPRDSLSRGKSLAFELPPLELSSLSVILKTILLCDVTQQTRLADLILKDRDFFPKIVDLFRTCKGLGDMDGLHKIFRLVK
;
A
#
# COMPACT_ATOMS: atom_id res chain seq x y z
N MET A 1 -27.40 -13.28 22.71
CA MET A 1 -26.15 -12.81 22.06
C MET A 1 -26.34 -11.33 21.79
N CYS A 2 -25.75 -10.48 22.63
CA CYS A 2 -26.15 -9.08 22.83
C CYS A 2 -25.63 -8.13 21.75
N THR A 3 -26.51 -7.25 21.28
CA THR A 3 -26.23 -6.06 20.47
C THR A 3 -25.94 -4.89 21.40
N ILE A 4 -24.78 -4.24 21.28
CA ILE A 4 -24.41 -3.08 22.10
C ILE A 4 -24.75 -1.82 21.31
N GLN A 5 -25.72 -1.07 21.84
CA GLN A 5 -26.21 0.22 21.38
C GLN A 5 -25.46 1.31 22.16
N LEU A 6 -24.73 2.19 21.47
CA LEU A 6 -23.99 3.30 22.11
C LEU A 6 -24.76 4.61 21.92
N GLU A 7 -25.52 4.96 22.96
CA GLU A 7 -26.12 6.27 23.16
C GLU A 7 -25.23 7.04 24.16
N LEU A 8 -24.69 8.21 23.78
CA LEU A 8 -24.18 9.17 24.76
C LEU A 8 -24.64 10.57 24.39
N GLN A 9 -25.72 11.01 25.04
CA GLN A 9 -26.10 12.40 25.15
C GLN A 9 -25.42 13.03 26.37
N SER A 10 -24.81 14.18 26.17
CA SER A 10 -24.64 15.20 27.21
C SER A 10 -24.76 16.57 26.55
N LYS A 11 -25.95 17.16 26.69
CA LYS A 11 -26.22 18.59 26.53
C LYS A 11 -26.23 19.22 27.93
N ILE A 12 -26.19 20.56 27.93
CA ILE A 12 -26.59 21.54 28.97
C ILE A 12 -25.36 22.17 29.66
N LEU A 13 -25.16 23.49 29.77
CA LEU A 13 -25.91 24.70 29.43
C LEU A 13 -25.12 25.95 29.92
N GLY A 14 -25.13 27.03 29.11
CA GLY A 14 -25.02 28.45 29.52
C GLY A 14 -23.64 28.98 29.92
N SER A 15 -23.28 30.26 29.75
CA SER A 15 -23.86 31.46 29.12
C SER A 15 -22.77 32.56 29.16
N HIS A 16 -22.95 33.60 28.35
CA HIS A 16 -22.45 34.98 28.53
C HIS A 16 -21.15 35.42 27.81
N GLU A 17 -21.37 36.07 26.66
CA GLU A 17 -20.84 37.37 26.19
C GLU A 17 -19.43 37.84 26.64
N VAL A 18 -18.61 38.27 25.66
CA VAL A 18 -18.00 39.63 25.50
C VAL A 18 -16.88 39.57 24.43
N ARG A 19 -17.04 40.35 23.34
CA ARG A 19 -16.00 40.87 22.41
C ARG A 19 -15.48 42.18 23.06
N PRO A 20 -14.27 42.77 22.81
CA PRO A 20 -13.51 42.62 21.56
C PRO A 20 -11.97 42.86 21.52
N GLN A 21 -11.39 42.52 20.36
CA GLN A 21 -10.14 43.01 19.72
C GLN A 21 -8.76 42.74 20.39
N ARG A 22 -7.83 42.13 19.64
CA ARG A 22 -6.78 42.83 18.83
C ARG A 22 -5.54 41.93 18.64
N ALA A 23 -5.15 41.77 17.36
CA ALA A 23 -3.81 41.54 16.78
C ALA A 23 -2.93 40.43 17.43
N VAL A 24 -2.41 39.43 16.71
CA VAL A 24 -1.49 39.53 15.57
C VAL A 24 -1.23 38.12 15.01
N LYS A 25 -0.69 38.08 13.78
CA LYS A 25 0.01 36.98 13.10
C LYS A 25 -0.86 36.16 12.14
N SER A 26 -0.96 36.70 10.92
CA SER A 26 -1.10 35.91 9.70
C SER A 26 -0.02 34.83 9.68
N LEU A 27 -0.44 33.57 9.65
CA LEU A 27 0.38 32.49 9.16
C LEU A 27 -0.55 31.48 8.49
N GLU A 28 -0.82 31.76 7.21
CA GLU A 28 -0.84 30.79 6.13
C GLU A 28 -1.22 29.37 6.58
N ALA A 29 -2.52 29.03 6.56
CA ALA A 29 -2.92 27.64 6.60
C ALA A 29 -2.37 26.99 5.31
N PRO A 30 -1.47 25.98 5.39
CA PRO A 30 -1.20 25.17 4.24
C PRO A 30 -2.53 24.51 3.92
N ARG A 31 -3.05 24.81 2.73
CA ARG A 31 -4.07 23.95 2.13
C ARG A 31 -3.39 22.59 2.00
N ASP A 32 -3.63 21.72 2.98
CA ASP A 32 -3.46 20.29 2.83
C ASP A 32 -4.37 19.92 1.67
N SER A 33 -3.74 20.02 0.50
CA SER A 33 -4.25 19.58 -0.75
C SER A 33 -4.39 18.09 -0.54
N LEU A 34 -5.58 17.68 -0.12
CA LEU A 34 -6.06 16.31 -0.22
C LEU A 34 -5.55 15.87 -1.59
N SER A 35 -4.55 14.98 -1.60
CA SER A 35 -3.96 14.53 -2.85
C SER A 35 -5.00 13.66 -3.52
N ARG A 36 -5.96 14.31 -4.17
CA ARG A 36 -6.30 14.15 -5.57
C ARG A 36 -5.71 12.87 -6.09
N GLY A 37 -6.52 11.83 -6.04
CA GLY A 37 -6.38 10.62 -6.82
C GLY A 37 -4.95 10.22 -7.10
N LYS A 38 -4.20 9.82 -6.06
CA LYS A 38 -3.22 8.77 -6.28
C LYS A 38 -4.05 7.52 -6.54
N SER A 39 -4.53 7.36 -7.79
CA SER A 39 -4.62 6.01 -8.34
C SER A 39 -3.19 5.51 -8.23
N LEU A 40 -2.88 4.88 -7.10
CA LEU A 40 -1.58 4.27 -6.83
C LEU A 40 -1.38 3.33 -8.01
N ALA A 41 -0.58 3.77 -8.97
CA ALA A 41 -0.13 2.95 -10.07
C ALA A 41 0.66 1.85 -9.37
N PHE A 42 -0.01 0.71 -9.17
CA PHE A 42 0.62 -0.46 -8.64
C PHE A 42 1.52 -0.95 -9.77
N GLU A 43 2.80 -0.62 -9.69
CA GLU A 43 3.80 -1.05 -10.66
C GLU A 43 4.70 -2.07 -9.99
N LEU A 44 4.81 -3.24 -10.61
CA LEU A 44 5.74 -4.26 -10.13
C LEU A 44 7.16 -3.83 -10.47
N PRO A 45 8.10 -3.89 -9.51
CA PRO A 45 9.50 -3.66 -9.83
C PRO A 45 9.99 -4.70 -10.85
N PRO A 46 11.07 -4.41 -11.61
CA PRO A 46 11.63 -5.34 -12.58
C PRO A 46 11.87 -6.72 -11.96
N LEU A 47 11.56 -7.80 -12.67
CA LEU A 47 11.78 -9.18 -12.21
C LEU A 47 13.27 -9.54 -12.32
N GLU A 48 14.04 -9.29 -11.25
CA GLU A 48 15.48 -9.51 -11.18
C GLU A 48 15.86 -10.12 -9.82
N LEU A 49 17.08 -10.68 -9.71
CA LEU A 49 17.56 -11.29 -8.47
C LEU A 49 17.61 -10.29 -7.31
N SER A 50 18.05 -9.06 -7.59
CA SER A 50 18.15 -7.95 -6.64
C SER A 50 16.78 -7.52 -6.11
N SER A 51 15.73 -7.67 -6.93
CA SER A 51 14.38 -7.20 -6.64
C SER A 51 13.43 -8.30 -6.17
N LEU A 52 13.80 -9.59 -6.26
CA LEU A 52 12.97 -10.72 -5.80
C LEU A 52 12.39 -10.50 -4.40
N SER A 53 13.22 -10.03 -3.47
CA SER A 53 12.80 -9.77 -2.10
C SER A 53 11.79 -8.63 -2.01
N VAL A 54 11.90 -7.64 -2.89
CA VAL A 54 10.99 -6.50 -2.98
C VAL A 54 9.66 -6.94 -3.57
N ILE A 55 9.69 -7.68 -4.69
CA ILE A 55 8.49 -8.22 -5.35
C ILE A 55 7.68 -9.07 -4.37
N LEU A 56 8.35 -9.97 -3.66
CA LEU A 56 7.71 -10.86 -2.69
C LEU A 56 7.08 -10.08 -1.52
N LYS A 57 7.74 -9.05 -1.01
CA LYS A 57 7.17 -8.17 0.01
C LYS A 57 5.98 -7.38 -0.51
N THR A 58 6.07 -6.87 -1.73
CA THR A 58 5.00 -6.12 -2.39
C THR A 58 3.74 -6.97 -2.55
N ILE A 59 3.89 -8.24 -2.97
CA ILE A 59 2.77 -9.18 -3.08
C ILE A 59 2.22 -9.56 -1.71
N LEU A 60 3.08 -9.77 -0.71
CA LEU A 60 2.67 -10.12 0.65
C LEU A 60 1.91 -8.98 1.36
N LEU A 61 2.26 -7.73 1.06
CA LEU A 61 1.64 -6.53 1.63
C LEU A 61 0.39 -6.09 0.86
N CYS A 62 0.03 -6.76 -0.24
CA CYS A 62 -1.16 -6.41 -1.00
C CYS A 62 -2.44 -6.78 -0.27
N ASP A 63 -3.22 -5.75 0.06
CA ASP A 63 -4.62 -5.88 0.44
C ASP A 63 -5.43 -6.54 -0.68
N VAL A 64 -6.55 -7.17 -0.33
CA VAL A 64 -7.47 -7.85 -1.27
C VAL A 64 -7.90 -6.99 -2.47
N THR A 65 -7.99 -5.67 -2.30
CA THR A 65 -8.32 -4.73 -3.39
C THR A 65 -7.16 -4.50 -4.37
N GLN A 66 -5.92 -4.67 -3.91
CA GLN A 66 -4.71 -4.53 -4.71
C GLN A 66 -4.32 -5.85 -5.38
N GLN A 67 -4.73 -7.00 -4.83
CA GLN A 67 -4.49 -8.31 -5.44
C GLN A 67 -5.10 -8.43 -6.84
N THR A 68 -6.33 -7.93 -7.06
CA THR A 68 -6.95 -7.93 -8.39
C THR A 68 -6.14 -7.10 -9.38
N ARG A 69 -5.68 -5.90 -8.98
CA ARG A 69 -4.89 -5.00 -9.83
C ARG A 69 -3.51 -5.57 -10.14
N LEU A 70 -2.91 -6.25 -9.17
CA LEU A 70 -1.63 -6.92 -9.30
C LEU A 70 -1.75 -8.11 -10.27
N ALA A 71 -2.79 -8.92 -10.12
CA ALA A 71 -3.09 -10.01 -11.05
C ALA A 71 -3.28 -9.49 -12.48
N ASP A 72 -4.03 -8.40 -12.67
CA ASP A 72 -4.19 -7.76 -13.98
C ASP A 72 -2.86 -7.28 -14.57
N LEU A 73 -1.95 -6.76 -13.74
CA LEU A 73 -0.63 -6.33 -14.19
C LEU A 73 0.25 -7.51 -14.62
N ILE A 74 0.25 -8.60 -13.84
CA ILE A 74 0.96 -9.84 -14.18
C ILE A 74 0.41 -10.42 -15.48
N LEU A 75 -0.92 -10.45 -15.65
CA LEU A 75 -1.56 -10.97 -16.86
C LEU A 75 -1.24 -10.12 -18.11
N LYS A 76 -0.99 -8.82 -17.95
CA LYS A 76 -0.58 -7.93 -19.03
C LYS A 76 0.90 -8.11 -19.41
N ASP A 77 1.76 -8.45 -18.46
CA ASP A 77 3.17 -8.72 -18.71
C ASP A 77 3.38 -10.16 -19.20
N ARG A 78 3.41 -10.33 -20.53
CA ARG A 78 3.65 -11.63 -21.17
C ARG A 78 5.00 -12.24 -20.83
N ASP A 79 5.97 -11.42 -20.46
CA ASP A 79 7.33 -11.87 -20.16
C ASP A 79 7.52 -12.16 -18.66
N PHE A 80 6.50 -11.94 -17.83
CA PHE A 80 6.59 -12.18 -16.39
C PHE A 80 6.98 -13.62 -16.06
N PHE A 81 6.23 -14.60 -16.55
CA PHE A 81 6.51 -16.02 -16.29
C PHE A 81 7.79 -16.52 -16.97
N PRO A 82 8.09 -16.17 -18.23
CA PRO A 82 9.40 -16.44 -18.82
C PRO A 82 10.56 -15.92 -17.95
N LYS A 83 10.49 -14.68 -17.47
CA LYS A 83 11.51 -14.12 -16.56
C LYS A 83 11.63 -14.91 -15.26
N ILE A 84 10.51 -15.35 -14.66
CA ILE A 84 10.55 -16.22 -13.47
C ILE A 84 11.30 -17.53 -13.76
N VAL A 85 11.06 -18.15 -14.92
CA VAL A 85 11.73 -19.39 -15.32
C VAL A 85 13.22 -19.16 -15.53
N ASP A 86 13.62 -18.06 -16.16
CA ASP A 86 15.03 -17.71 -16.36
C ASP A 86 15.74 -17.43 -15.03
N LEU A 87 15.05 -16.74 -14.11
CA LEU A 87 15.55 -16.48 -12.77
C LEU A 87 15.72 -17.78 -11.97
N PHE A 88 14.75 -18.70 -12.09
CA PHE A 88 14.83 -20.02 -11.48
C PHE A 88 16.03 -20.81 -12.02
N ARG A 89 16.24 -20.81 -13.35
CA ARG A 89 17.41 -21.45 -13.98
C ARG A 89 18.72 -20.83 -13.49
N THR A 90 18.75 -19.50 -13.34
CA THR A 90 19.92 -18.76 -12.85
C THR A 90 20.23 -19.12 -11.40
N CYS A 91 19.26 -19.02 -10.48
CA CYS A 91 19.44 -19.42 -9.08
C CYS A 91 19.85 -20.88 -8.95
N LYS A 92 19.23 -21.78 -9.74
CA LYS A 92 19.60 -23.20 -9.76
C LYS A 92 21.03 -23.41 -10.22
N GLY A 93 21.49 -22.71 -11.27
CA GLY A 93 22.86 -22.78 -11.76
C GLY A 93 23.89 -22.25 -10.77
N LEU A 94 23.51 -21.25 -9.98
CA LEU A 94 24.35 -20.65 -8.92
C LEU A 94 24.31 -21.41 -7.59
N GLY A 95 23.41 -22.39 -7.42
CA GLY A 95 23.18 -23.04 -6.12
C GLY A 95 22.56 -22.11 -5.07
N ASP A 96 21.92 -21.02 -5.50
CA ASP A 96 21.29 -20.02 -4.64
C ASP A 96 19.94 -20.53 -4.11
N MET A 97 20.00 -21.23 -2.97
CA MET A 97 18.82 -21.78 -2.31
C MET A 97 17.86 -20.71 -1.82
N ASP A 98 18.36 -19.55 -1.39
CA ASP A 98 17.52 -18.44 -0.90
C ASP A 98 16.73 -17.81 -2.06
N GLY A 99 17.38 -17.58 -3.19
CA GLY A 99 16.72 -17.16 -4.43
C GLY A 99 15.65 -18.16 -4.89
N LEU A 100 15.96 -19.46 -4.88
CA LEU A 100 14.98 -20.51 -5.22
C LEU A 100 13.77 -20.50 -4.27
N HIS A 101 13.98 -20.34 -2.97
CA HIS A 101 12.88 -20.24 -2.00
C HIS A 101 12.00 -19.00 -2.22
N LYS A 102 12.60 -17.86 -2.56
CA LYS A 102 11.87 -16.63 -2.91
C LYS A 102 11.04 -16.82 -4.17
N ILE A 103 11.61 -17.41 -5.22
CA ILE A 103 10.89 -17.71 -6.47
C ILE A 103 9.74 -18.68 -6.21
N PHE A 104 9.95 -19.73 -5.42
CA PHE A 104 8.89 -20.69 -5.10
C PHE A 104 7.73 -20.02 -4.33
N ARG A 105 8.04 -19.13 -3.39
CA ARG A 105 7.02 -18.38 -2.65
C ARG A 105 6.30 -17.34 -3.52
N LEU A 106 6.92 -16.88 -4.61
CA LEU A 106 6.34 -15.94 -5.55
C LEU A 106 5.29 -16.59 -6.48
N VAL A 107 5.47 -17.86 -6.82
CA VAL A 107 4.57 -18.61 -7.73
C VAL A 107 3.50 -19.44 -7.03
N LYS A 108 3.56 -19.55 -5.70
CA LYS A 108 2.60 -20.30 -4.88
C LYS A 108 1.42 -19.43 -4.48
#